data_AF-F3AKF4-F1
#
_entry.id   AF-F3AKF4-F1
#
_cell.length_a   1.000
_cell.length_b   1.000
_cell.length_c   1.000
_cell.angle_alpha   90.00
_cell.angle_beta   90.00
_cell.angle_gamma   90.00
#
_symmetry.space_group_name_H-M   'P 1'
#
loop_
_entity.id
_entity.type
_entity.pdbx_description
1 polymer ?
#
loop_
_entity_poly.entity_id
_entity_poly.type
_entity_poly.pdbx_seq_one_letter_code
_entity_poly.pdbx_strand_id
1 'polypeptide(L)'
;MSAGSPKRKSVFQGNVRMCMTWSGDTFFFIVVHIYDMSKRGRESGLHRKSILQFLGMLYLVCLILKAGSGREAEEADGAITTGVEKPKIAITFDDGPHPVWTPKLLEGLKEREVLATFFLIGSNIDGNETVVKEMYENGHIVGNHTFHHVEMTKLSDEKAMEEIRMTNEKISAITGEPVSFMRPPFGAWQKGLEKGMQVLPVNWSVDTLDWTTKNADEIVNKVVTEVKENDIILMHDCYESSVNAALRIVDILKESGYEFVTVEELILP
;
A
#
# COMPACT_ATOMS: atom_id res chain seq x y z
N MET A 1 46.70 -28.59 56.38
CA MET A 1 45.26 -28.39 56.08
C MET A 1 44.99 -26.90 56.19
N SER A 2 45.09 -26.15 55.08
CA SER A 2 43.99 -25.75 54.16
C SER A 2 43.01 -24.77 54.84
N ALA A 3 42.63 -23.60 54.34
CA ALA A 3 42.74 -22.86 53.07
C ALA A 3 42.85 -21.36 53.45
N GLY A 4 43.20 -20.35 52.65
CA GLY A 4 43.07 -20.08 51.23
C GLY A 4 42.76 -18.57 51.13
N SER A 5 43.62 -17.78 50.48
CA SER A 5 43.33 -16.38 50.16
C SER A 5 43.76 -16.09 48.72
N PRO A 6 42.86 -15.67 47.81
CA PRO A 6 43.21 -15.35 46.44
C PRO A 6 43.55 -13.85 46.31
N LYS A 7 44.78 -13.52 45.88
CA LYS A 7 45.10 -12.20 45.31
C LYS A 7 45.21 -12.32 43.78
N ARG A 8 44.59 -11.33 43.14
CA ARG A 8 44.18 -11.26 41.73
C ARG A 8 45.35 -11.37 40.75
N LYS A 9 45.15 -12.15 39.68
CA LYS A 9 45.94 -12.08 38.45
C LYS A 9 45.59 -10.77 37.72
N SER A 10 46.59 -9.94 37.41
CA SER A 10 46.45 -8.89 36.39
C SER A 10 46.93 -9.47 35.07
N VAL A 11 46.03 -9.47 34.08
CA VAL A 11 46.33 -9.81 32.69
C VAL A 11 46.51 -8.48 31.96
N PHE A 12 47.58 -8.40 31.16
CA PHE A 12 47.94 -7.27 30.32
C PHE A 12 46.76 -6.83 29.42
N GLN A 13 46.38 -5.55 29.48
CA GLN A 13 45.55 -4.88 28.48
C GLN A 13 46.46 -4.26 27.41
N GLY A 14 46.32 -4.70 26.16
CA GLY A 14 46.84 -3.98 25.00
C GLY A 14 45.89 -2.82 24.66
N ASN A 15 46.44 -1.64 24.39
CA ASN A 15 45.65 -0.47 23.99
C ASN A 15 45.19 -0.62 22.53
N VAL A 16 43.88 -0.76 22.32
CA VAL A 16 43.22 -0.66 21.01
C VAL A 16 42.78 0.79 20.82
N ARG A 17 43.14 1.42 19.69
CA ARG A 17 42.53 2.69 19.26
C ARG A 17 41.65 2.42 18.04
N MET A 18 40.36 2.71 18.17
CA MET A 18 39.41 2.77 17.04
C MET A 18 39.56 4.11 16.33
N CYS A 19 39.52 4.09 15.00
CA CYS A 19 39.39 5.30 14.19
C CYS A 19 38.17 5.11 13.27
N MET A 20 37.26 6.08 13.27
CA MET A 20 36.05 6.09 12.43
C MET A 20 36.33 6.95 11.20
N THR A 21 35.99 6.46 10.01
CA THR A 21 36.00 7.27 8.78
C THR A 21 34.66 7.10 8.06
N TRP A 22 34.11 8.21 7.56
CA TRP A 22 32.78 8.30 6.97
C TRP A 22 32.82 8.17 5.44
N SER A 23 31.94 7.34 4.88
CA SER A 23 31.67 7.22 3.44
C SER A 23 30.28 6.60 3.23
N GLY A 24 29.24 7.43 3.16
CA GLY A 24 27.86 6.98 2.89
C GLY A 24 27.19 6.17 4.02
N ASP A 25 26.10 5.48 3.68
CA ASP A 25 25.12 4.90 4.61
C ASP A 25 25.49 3.51 5.17
N THR A 26 26.78 3.18 5.30
CA THR A 26 27.19 1.86 5.82
C THR A 26 28.41 1.94 6.73
N PHE A 27 28.34 1.27 7.90
CA PHE A 27 29.41 1.20 8.89
C PHE A 27 30.41 0.08 8.57
N PHE A 28 31.72 0.39 8.60
CA PHE A 28 32.79 -0.62 8.61
C PHE A 28 33.68 -0.46 9.85
N PHE A 29 33.94 -1.57 10.54
CA PHE A 29 34.94 -1.63 11.61
C PHE A 29 36.25 -2.21 11.05
N ILE A 30 37.29 -1.38 10.95
CA ILE A 30 38.64 -1.85 10.65
C ILE A 30 39.46 -1.85 11.95
N VAL A 31 39.85 -3.04 12.41
CA VAL A 31 40.77 -3.21 13.54
C VAL A 31 42.19 -3.28 13.00
N VAL A 32 42.96 -2.20 13.18
CA VAL A 32 44.40 -2.18 12.83
C VAL A 32 45.21 -2.53 14.08
N HIS A 33 45.95 -3.64 14.04
CA HIS A 33 46.95 -3.97 15.07
C HIS A 33 48.28 -3.29 14.73
N ILE A 34 48.65 -2.28 15.53
CA ILE A 34 49.98 -1.66 15.46
C ILE A 34 50.90 -2.44 16.41
N TYR A 35 51.87 -3.15 15.85
CA TYR A 35 52.96 -3.73 16.64
C TYR A 35 54.00 -2.64 16.94
N ASP A 36 54.21 -2.37 18.23
CA ASP A 36 55.27 -1.50 18.73
C ASP A 36 56.63 -2.19 18.56
N MET A 37 57.46 -1.67 17.65
CA MET A 37 58.83 -2.11 17.42
C MET A 37 59.85 -1.18 18.09
N SER A 38 59.62 -0.72 19.32
CA SER A 38 60.65 -0.09 20.13
C SER A 38 61.47 -1.15 20.88
N LYS A 39 62.41 -1.84 20.21
CA LYS A 39 63.74 -2.27 20.74
C LYS A 39 64.55 -2.98 19.64
N ARG A 40 65.50 -2.30 19.01
CA ARG A 40 66.88 -2.78 18.67
C ARG A 40 67.62 -1.72 17.85
N GLY A 41 68.90 -1.54 18.20
CA GLY A 41 69.72 -0.41 17.78
C GLY A 41 70.29 -0.49 16.36
N ARG A 42 70.83 0.66 15.94
CA ARG A 42 71.87 0.92 14.92
C ARG A 42 72.19 -0.25 13.97
N GLU A 43 71.59 -0.23 12.78
CA GLU A 43 72.29 -0.55 11.52
C GLU A 43 71.76 0.36 10.39
N SER A 44 72.64 1.23 9.91
CA SER A 44 72.37 2.29 8.94
C SER A 44 72.68 1.82 7.51
N GLY A 45 71.73 2.03 6.59
CA GLY A 45 72.01 2.12 5.14
C GLY A 45 71.37 1.03 4.26
N LEU A 46 71.33 -0.22 4.71
CA LEU A 46 70.80 -1.32 3.89
C LEU A 46 69.27 -1.44 3.97
N HIS A 47 68.68 -1.15 5.14
CA HIS A 47 67.24 -1.29 5.40
C HIS A 47 66.38 -0.24 4.67
N ARG A 48 66.94 0.94 4.37
CA ARG A 48 66.21 2.05 3.72
C ARG A 48 65.90 1.75 2.25
N LYS A 49 66.79 1.00 1.56
CA LYS A 49 66.58 0.56 0.17
C LYS A 49 65.50 -0.52 0.10
N SER A 50 65.46 -1.45 1.05
CA SER A 50 64.43 -2.49 1.13
C SER A 50 63.05 -1.92 1.45
N ILE A 51 62.95 -0.90 2.32
CA ILE A 51 61.68 -0.24 2.63
C ILE A 51 61.15 0.56 1.43
N LEU A 52 62.02 1.28 0.69
CA LEU A 52 61.61 1.97 -0.54
C LEU A 52 61.21 0.98 -1.65
N GLN A 53 61.87 -0.17 -1.76
CA GLN A 53 61.47 -1.23 -2.70
C GLN A 53 60.13 -1.85 -2.33
N PHE A 54 59.86 -2.09 -1.04
CA PHE A 54 58.56 -2.57 -0.57
C PHE A 54 57.43 -1.56 -0.80
N LEU A 55 57.68 -0.27 -0.54
CA LEU A 55 56.70 0.79 -0.80
C LEU A 55 56.43 0.98 -2.31
N GLY A 56 57.47 0.87 -3.14
CA GLY A 56 57.32 0.89 -4.60
C GLY A 56 56.56 -0.32 -5.15
N MET A 57 56.82 -1.51 -4.61
CA MET A 57 56.09 -2.73 -4.98
C MET A 57 54.63 -2.68 -4.51
N LEU A 58 54.37 -2.14 -3.32
CA LEU A 58 53.01 -1.93 -2.82
C LEU A 58 52.24 -0.90 -3.66
N TYR A 59 52.90 0.18 -4.09
CA TYR A 59 52.31 1.18 -4.99
C TYR A 59 52.01 0.59 -6.37
N LEU A 60 52.90 -0.25 -6.91
CA LEU A 60 52.68 -0.94 -8.18
C LEU A 60 51.56 -1.98 -8.09
N VAL A 61 51.45 -2.71 -6.97
CA VAL A 61 50.31 -3.61 -6.68
C VAL A 61 49.00 -2.81 -6.59
N CYS A 62 48.99 -1.66 -5.91
CA CYS A 62 47.83 -0.76 -5.88
C CYS A 62 47.44 -0.23 -7.27
N LEU A 63 48.41 0.04 -8.15
CA LEU A 63 48.15 0.44 -9.54
C LEU A 63 47.59 -0.71 -10.39
N ILE A 64 48.09 -1.94 -10.20
CA ILE A 64 47.57 -3.13 -10.88
C ILE A 64 46.15 -3.47 -10.38
N LEU A 65 45.87 -3.29 -9.09
CA LEU A 65 44.52 -3.43 -8.53
C LEU A 65 43.55 -2.35 -9.05
N LYS A 66 44.03 -1.11 -9.26
CA LYS A 66 43.23 -0.05 -9.90
C LYS A 66 42.99 -0.29 -11.39
N ALA A 67 43.99 -0.80 -12.12
CA ALA A 67 43.88 -1.09 -13.55
C ALA A 67 43.10 -2.39 -13.84
N GLY A 68 43.10 -3.34 -12.91
CA GLY A 68 42.32 -4.59 -13.00
C GLY A 68 40.83 -4.43 -12.66
N SER A 69 40.41 -3.25 -12.18
CA SER A 69 39.02 -2.93 -11.82
C SER A 69 38.18 -2.41 -12.99
N GLY A 70 38.72 -2.38 -14.22
CA GLY A 70 38.04 -1.89 -15.42
C GLY A 70 37.16 -2.92 -16.14
N ARG A 71 36.57 -3.87 -15.41
CA ARG A 71 35.43 -4.65 -15.89
C ARG A 71 34.36 -4.50 -14.84
N GLU A 72 33.36 -3.67 -15.13
CA GLU A 72 32.07 -3.76 -14.49
C GLU A 72 31.58 -5.18 -14.69
N ALA A 73 31.75 -6.01 -13.67
CA ALA A 73 30.97 -7.21 -13.53
C ALA A 73 29.55 -6.73 -13.31
N GLU A 74 28.72 -6.95 -14.31
CA GLU A 74 27.28 -6.94 -14.17
C GLU A 74 26.95 -8.01 -13.11
N GLU A 75 26.97 -7.59 -11.85
CA GLU A 75 26.41 -8.36 -10.74
C GLU A 75 24.92 -8.37 -11.02
N ALA A 76 24.47 -9.44 -11.68
CA ALA A 76 23.08 -9.83 -11.63
C ALA A 76 22.76 -10.13 -10.17
N ASP A 77 22.44 -9.07 -9.43
CA ASP A 77 21.65 -9.16 -8.21
C ASP A 77 20.29 -9.68 -8.65
N GLY A 78 20.22 -11.00 -8.79
CA GLY A 78 18.99 -11.75 -8.67
C GLY A 78 18.53 -11.65 -7.22
N ALA A 79 18.25 -10.42 -6.77
CA ALA A 79 17.24 -10.19 -5.78
C ALA A 79 15.99 -10.80 -6.40
N ILE A 80 15.68 -12.02 -5.97
CA ILE A 80 14.30 -12.43 -5.87
C ILE A 80 13.72 -11.39 -4.92
N THR A 81 13.24 -10.28 -5.47
CA THR A 81 12.17 -9.53 -4.86
C THR A 81 11.06 -10.55 -4.79
N THR A 82 10.98 -11.29 -3.69
CA THR A 82 9.68 -11.68 -3.19
C THR A 82 9.01 -10.34 -2.93
N GLY A 83 8.43 -9.76 -3.98
CA GLY A 83 7.66 -8.53 -3.88
C GLY A 83 6.63 -8.87 -2.82
N VAL A 84 6.77 -8.27 -1.65
CA VAL A 84 5.74 -8.41 -0.63
C VAL A 84 4.54 -7.74 -1.28
N GLU A 85 3.58 -8.55 -1.72
CA GLU A 85 2.35 -8.02 -2.30
C GLU A 85 1.74 -7.07 -1.27
N LYS A 86 1.35 -5.90 -1.75
CA LYS A 86 0.70 -4.91 -0.88
C LYS A 86 -0.64 -5.48 -0.45
N PRO A 87 -1.06 -5.30 0.82
CA PRO A 87 -2.39 -5.69 1.22
C PRO A 87 -3.42 -4.87 0.44
N LYS A 88 -4.37 -5.55 -0.20
CA LYS A 88 -5.40 -4.93 -1.05
C LYS A 88 -6.68 -4.67 -0.26
N ILE A 89 -7.36 -3.58 -0.56
CA ILE A 89 -8.69 -3.24 -0.04
C ILE A 89 -9.52 -2.57 -1.13
N ALA A 90 -10.85 -2.68 -1.03
CA ALA A 90 -11.77 -1.96 -1.91
C ALA A 90 -12.57 -0.94 -1.10
N ILE A 91 -12.55 0.32 -1.53
CA ILE A 91 -13.44 1.36 -1.00
C ILE A 91 -14.66 1.48 -1.91
N THR A 92 -15.85 1.41 -1.31
CA THR A 92 -17.12 1.37 -2.03
C THR A 92 -18.08 2.44 -1.54
N PHE A 93 -18.89 2.97 -2.44
CA PHE A 93 -19.81 4.07 -2.17
C PHE A 93 -21.23 3.73 -2.62
N ASP A 94 -22.20 3.85 -1.72
CA ASP A 94 -23.62 3.62 -1.96
C ASP A 94 -24.39 4.95 -2.04
N ASP A 95 -25.60 4.90 -2.57
CA ASP A 95 -26.63 5.96 -2.65
C ASP A 95 -26.43 7.08 -3.69
N GLY A 96 -25.25 7.18 -4.28
CA GLY A 96 -24.96 8.14 -5.33
C GLY A 96 -25.79 7.97 -6.62
N PRO A 97 -25.60 8.88 -7.61
CA PRO A 97 -24.73 10.05 -7.54
C PRO A 97 -25.44 11.23 -6.85
N HIS A 98 -24.71 11.94 -5.99
CA HIS A 98 -25.11 13.23 -5.43
C HIS A 98 -24.47 14.38 -6.24
N PRO A 99 -25.23 15.40 -6.68
CA PRO A 99 -24.74 16.42 -7.63
C PRO A 99 -23.58 17.27 -7.13
N VAL A 100 -23.36 17.34 -5.81
CA VAL A 100 -22.31 18.19 -5.19
C VAL A 100 -21.15 17.38 -4.61
N TRP A 101 -21.44 16.18 -4.10
CA TRP A 101 -20.49 15.45 -3.25
C TRP A 101 -19.77 14.36 -4.02
N THR A 102 -20.48 13.63 -4.89
CA THR A 102 -19.87 12.67 -5.81
C THR A 102 -18.80 13.32 -6.70
N PRO A 103 -19.01 14.49 -7.34
CA PRO A 103 -17.95 15.12 -8.15
C PRO A 103 -16.69 15.47 -7.35
N LYS A 104 -16.84 15.98 -6.12
CA LYS A 104 -15.70 16.28 -5.25
C LYS A 104 -14.94 15.02 -4.82
N LEU A 105 -15.67 13.93 -4.59
CA LEU A 105 -15.07 12.63 -4.28
C LEU A 105 -14.29 12.11 -5.49
N LEU A 106 -14.87 12.14 -6.70
CA LEU A 106 -14.19 11.71 -7.93
C LEU A 106 -12.91 12.51 -8.18
N GLU A 107 -12.94 13.82 -8.01
CA GLU A 107 -11.75 14.69 -8.11
C GLU A 107 -10.69 14.26 -7.09
N GLY A 108 -11.06 14.11 -5.82
CA GLY A 108 -10.13 13.73 -4.77
C GLY A 108 -9.54 12.31 -4.93
N LEU A 109 -10.32 11.35 -5.44
CA LEU A 109 -9.83 10.00 -5.75
C LEU A 109 -8.87 10.02 -6.93
N LYS A 110 -9.15 10.82 -7.96
CA LYS A 110 -8.28 11.00 -9.12
C LYS A 110 -6.93 11.60 -8.75
N GLU A 111 -6.91 12.62 -7.89
CA GLU A 111 -5.66 13.20 -7.36
C GLU A 111 -4.80 12.17 -6.61
N ARG A 112 -5.45 11.16 -6.03
CA ARG A 112 -4.82 10.07 -5.27
C ARG A 112 -4.53 8.85 -6.13
N GLU A 113 -4.87 8.86 -7.41
CA GLU A 113 -4.75 7.71 -8.31
C GLU A 113 -5.41 6.45 -7.72
N VAL A 114 -6.60 6.61 -7.14
CA VAL A 114 -7.37 5.53 -6.52
C VAL A 114 -8.62 5.22 -7.31
N LEU A 115 -8.79 3.95 -7.64
CA LEU A 115 -10.04 3.42 -8.17
C LEU A 115 -10.94 2.94 -7.03
N ALA A 116 -12.25 2.97 -7.29
CA ALA A 116 -13.29 2.69 -6.31
C ALA A 116 -14.47 2.02 -7.04
N THR A 117 -15.46 1.57 -6.29
CA THR A 117 -16.70 1.02 -6.83
C THR A 117 -17.89 1.78 -6.27
N PHE A 118 -18.78 2.23 -7.14
CA PHE A 118 -19.95 3.02 -6.77
C PHE A 118 -21.22 2.23 -7.09
N PHE A 119 -22.09 2.01 -6.10
CA PHE A 119 -23.39 1.38 -6.28
C PHE A 119 -24.46 2.47 -6.31
N LEU A 120 -24.95 2.77 -7.52
CA LEU A 120 -25.83 3.92 -7.74
C LEU A 120 -27.31 3.56 -7.58
N ILE A 121 -28.06 4.49 -6.99
CA ILE A 121 -29.52 4.44 -7.02
C ILE A 121 -29.99 4.93 -8.38
N GLY A 122 -30.76 4.11 -9.11
CA GLY A 122 -31.18 4.42 -10.47
C GLY A 122 -31.96 5.73 -10.62
N SER A 123 -32.79 6.09 -9.64
CA SER A 123 -33.53 7.37 -9.63
C SER A 123 -32.64 8.60 -9.40
N ASN A 124 -31.45 8.45 -8.82
CA ASN A 124 -30.50 9.55 -8.63
C ASN A 124 -29.67 9.86 -9.89
N ILE A 125 -29.70 8.99 -10.90
CA ILE A 125 -28.97 9.19 -12.17
C ILE A 125 -29.59 10.32 -12.99
N ASP A 126 -30.90 10.54 -12.89
CA ASP A 126 -31.60 11.57 -13.67
C ASP A 126 -31.09 12.97 -13.34
N GLY A 127 -30.54 13.66 -14.34
CA GLY A 127 -29.90 14.97 -14.20
C GLY A 127 -28.44 14.93 -13.71
N ASN A 128 -27.90 13.74 -13.41
CA ASN A 128 -26.52 13.51 -13.00
C ASN A 128 -25.76 12.61 -14.00
N GLU A 129 -26.24 12.46 -15.22
CA GLU A 129 -25.68 11.54 -16.23
C GLU A 129 -24.22 11.88 -16.55
N THR A 130 -23.86 13.16 -16.49
CA THR A 130 -22.47 13.61 -16.69
C THR A 130 -21.55 13.10 -15.57
N VAL A 131 -22.02 13.06 -14.32
CA VAL A 131 -21.26 12.55 -13.18
C VAL A 131 -21.03 11.04 -13.31
N VAL A 132 -22.08 10.29 -13.72
CA VAL A 132 -21.97 8.84 -13.96
C VAL A 132 -21.00 8.55 -15.11
N LYS A 133 -21.05 9.36 -16.18
CA LYS A 133 -20.11 9.24 -17.29
C LYS A 133 -18.66 9.49 -16.85
N GLU A 134 -18.42 10.56 -16.10
CA GLU A 134 -17.09 10.88 -15.57
C GLU A 134 -16.57 9.77 -14.65
N MET A 135 -17.43 9.24 -13.77
CA MET A 135 -17.10 8.13 -12.89
C MET A 135 -16.59 6.91 -13.66
N TYR A 136 -17.30 6.54 -14.74
CA TYR A 136 -16.89 5.44 -15.61
C TYR A 136 -15.61 5.75 -16.41
N GLU A 137 -15.50 6.94 -17.01
CA GLU A 137 -14.33 7.36 -17.80
C GLU A 137 -13.05 7.49 -16.94
N ASN A 138 -13.18 7.77 -15.64
CA ASN A 138 -12.07 7.77 -14.68
C ASN A 138 -11.64 6.34 -14.24
N GLY A 139 -12.30 5.29 -14.74
CA GLY A 139 -11.94 3.89 -14.50
C GLY A 139 -12.54 3.27 -13.24
N HIS A 140 -13.48 3.94 -12.57
CA HIS A 140 -14.21 3.34 -11.46
C HIS A 140 -15.24 2.31 -11.96
N ILE A 141 -15.59 1.35 -11.11
CA ILE A 141 -16.73 0.47 -11.39
C ILE A 141 -18.02 1.18 -11.01
N VAL A 142 -18.97 1.19 -11.96
CA VAL A 142 -20.34 1.68 -11.73
C VAL A 142 -21.29 0.47 -11.61
N GLY A 143 -21.73 0.21 -10.38
CA GLY A 143 -22.65 -0.85 -10.01
C GLY A 143 -24.07 -0.33 -9.70
N ASN A 144 -24.96 -1.28 -9.43
CA ASN A 144 -26.38 -1.05 -9.21
C ASN A 144 -26.77 -1.14 -7.72
N HIS A 145 -27.56 -0.19 -7.23
CA HIS A 145 -28.10 -0.17 -5.86
C HIS A 145 -29.64 -0.09 -5.81
N THR A 146 -30.31 -0.78 -6.75
CA THR A 146 -31.76 -0.67 -7.06
C THR A 146 -32.16 0.71 -7.56
N PHE A 147 -33.40 0.84 -8.04
CA PHE A 147 -33.86 2.10 -8.61
C PHE A 147 -34.36 3.07 -7.55
N HIS A 148 -35.08 2.54 -6.55
CA HIS A 148 -35.73 3.33 -5.50
C HIS A 148 -35.17 3.05 -4.09
N HIS A 149 -34.05 2.36 -3.96
CA HIS A 149 -33.45 1.97 -2.67
C HIS A 149 -34.43 1.16 -1.80
N VAL A 150 -34.90 0.04 -2.34
CA VAL A 150 -35.91 -0.82 -1.71
C VAL A 150 -35.31 -2.12 -1.20
N GLU A 151 -35.82 -2.59 -0.06
CA GLU A 151 -35.42 -3.89 0.48
C GLU A 151 -36.03 -5.01 -0.38
N MET A 152 -35.17 -5.65 -1.17
CA MET A 152 -35.58 -6.57 -2.22
C MET A 152 -36.39 -7.76 -1.68
N THR A 153 -36.02 -8.29 -0.51
CA THR A 153 -36.70 -9.41 0.17
C THR A 153 -38.17 -9.14 0.53
N LYS A 154 -38.62 -7.89 0.47
CA LYS A 154 -40.02 -7.49 0.70
C LYS A 154 -40.83 -7.36 -0.60
N LEU A 155 -40.22 -7.63 -1.74
CA LEU A 155 -40.84 -7.55 -3.06
C LEU A 155 -41.14 -8.94 -3.63
N SER A 156 -41.98 -8.99 -4.66
CA SER A 156 -42.03 -10.18 -5.51
C SER A 156 -40.78 -10.24 -6.38
N ASP A 157 -40.41 -11.45 -6.83
CA ASP A 157 -39.26 -11.65 -7.73
C ASP A 157 -39.32 -10.71 -8.95
N GLU A 158 -40.51 -10.53 -9.55
CA GLU A 158 -40.68 -9.64 -10.72
C GLU A 158 -40.38 -8.18 -10.39
N LYS A 159 -40.82 -7.70 -9.24
CA LYS A 159 -40.56 -6.31 -8.81
C LYS A 159 -39.10 -6.11 -8.45
N ALA A 160 -38.48 -7.08 -7.80
CA ALA A 160 -37.05 -7.05 -7.48
C ALA A 160 -36.18 -7.04 -8.75
N MET A 161 -36.53 -7.85 -9.75
CA MET A 161 -35.85 -7.84 -11.06
C MET A 161 -36.07 -6.52 -11.80
N GLU A 162 -37.25 -5.91 -11.69
CA GLU A 162 -37.54 -4.63 -12.33
C GLU A 162 -36.69 -3.49 -11.76
N GLU A 163 -36.55 -3.41 -10.43
CA GLU A 163 -35.67 -2.44 -9.76
C GLU A 163 -34.22 -2.51 -10.25
N ILE A 164 -33.71 -3.74 -10.47
CA ILE A 164 -32.38 -3.96 -11.01
C ILE A 164 -32.34 -3.57 -12.49
N ARG A 165 -33.30 -4.03 -13.30
CA ARG A 165 -33.34 -3.78 -14.74
C ARG A 165 -33.36 -2.29 -15.05
N MET A 166 -34.24 -1.52 -14.39
CA MET A 166 -34.38 -0.08 -14.62
C MET A 166 -33.06 0.67 -14.35
N THR A 167 -32.35 0.28 -13.30
CA THR A 167 -31.07 0.90 -12.94
C THR A 167 -29.95 0.48 -13.89
N ASN A 168 -29.90 -0.81 -14.26
CA ASN A 168 -28.94 -1.32 -15.24
C ASN A 168 -29.08 -0.63 -16.59
N GLU A 169 -30.31 -0.43 -17.07
CA GLU A 169 -30.57 0.25 -18.35
C GLU A 169 -30.06 1.68 -18.35
N LYS A 170 -30.25 2.43 -17.26
CA LYS A 170 -29.73 3.79 -17.14
C LYS A 170 -28.20 3.83 -17.14
N ILE A 171 -27.56 2.98 -16.33
CA ILE A 171 -26.10 2.92 -16.27
C ILE A 171 -25.54 2.52 -17.64
N SER A 172 -26.04 1.43 -18.23
CA SER A 172 -25.54 0.90 -19.51
C SER A 172 -25.75 1.89 -20.66
N ALA A 173 -26.84 2.68 -20.64
CA ALA A 173 -27.07 3.73 -21.64
C ALA A 173 -26.02 4.85 -21.58
N ILE A 174 -25.41 5.08 -20.42
CA ILE A 174 -24.39 6.12 -20.21
C ILE A 174 -22.98 5.56 -20.47
N THR A 175 -22.69 4.38 -19.92
CA THR A 175 -21.34 3.78 -19.98
C THR A 175 -21.09 3.02 -21.29
N GLY A 176 -22.15 2.54 -21.95
CA GLY A 176 -22.05 1.66 -23.11
C GLY A 176 -21.76 0.20 -22.78
N GLU A 177 -21.61 -0.14 -21.50
CA GLU A 177 -21.25 -1.49 -21.02
C GLU A 177 -22.35 -2.07 -20.11
N PRO A 178 -22.53 -3.40 -20.08
CA PRO A 178 -23.44 -4.03 -19.15
C PRO A 178 -22.96 -3.87 -17.70
N VAL A 179 -23.91 -3.73 -16.78
CA VAL A 179 -23.61 -3.69 -15.34
C VAL A 179 -23.34 -5.09 -14.80
N SER A 180 -22.14 -5.31 -14.27
CA SER A 180 -21.70 -6.61 -13.75
C SER A 180 -21.96 -6.80 -12.25
N PHE A 181 -21.99 -5.71 -11.47
CA PHE A 181 -22.06 -5.75 -10.01
C PHE A 181 -23.26 -4.99 -9.48
N MET A 182 -23.84 -5.50 -8.40
CA MET A 182 -24.90 -4.81 -7.68
C MET A 182 -24.73 -5.00 -6.18
N ARG A 183 -25.20 -4.06 -5.37
CA ARG A 183 -25.28 -4.20 -3.93
C ARG A 183 -26.75 -4.12 -3.51
N PRO A 184 -27.30 -5.13 -2.83
CA PRO A 184 -28.68 -5.03 -2.36
C PRO A 184 -28.76 -4.01 -1.22
N PRO A 185 -29.73 -3.07 -1.27
CA PRO A 185 -30.01 -2.19 -0.14
C PRO A 185 -30.15 -2.97 1.16
N PHE A 186 -29.59 -2.42 2.24
CA PHE A 186 -29.59 -3.02 3.58
C PHE A 186 -28.87 -4.39 3.68
N GLY A 187 -28.10 -4.79 2.65
CA GLY A 187 -27.46 -6.11 2.58
C GLY A 187 -28.45 -7.28 2.41
N ALA A 188 -29.71 -6.99 2.06
CA ALA A 188 -30.79 -7.96 2.04
C ALA A 188 -31.01 -8.55 0.64
N TRP A 189 -30.37 -9.70 0.36
CA TRP A 189 -30.53 -10.41 -0.91
C TRP A 189 -31.68 -11.41 -0.90
N GLN A 190 -32.46 -11.42 -1.99
CA GLN A 190 -33.54 -12.38 -2.21
C GLN A 190 -33.00 -13.68 -2.82
N LYS A 191 -33.15 -14.79 -2.10
CA LYS A 191 -32.67 -16.10 -2.53
C LYS A 191 -33.32 -16.54 -3.85
N GLY A 192 -32.49 -16.96 -4.81
CA GLY A 192 -32.96 -17.47 -6.11
C GLY A 192 -32.99 -16.41 -7.20
N LEU A 193 -32.92 -15.12 -6.84
CA LEU A 193 -32.93 -14.01 -7.79
C LEU A 193 -31.68 -14.03 -8.68
N GLU A 194 -30.56 -14.56 -8.18
CA GLU A 194 -29.31 -14.72 -8.93
C GLU A 194 -29.44 -15.59 -10.19
N LYS A 195 -30.46 -16.45 -10.27
CA LYS A 195 -30.67 -17.33 -11.43
C LYS A 195 -31.25 -16.61 -12.64
N GLY A 196 -31.91 -15.48 -12.41
CA GLY A 196 -32.59 -14.70 -13.46
C GLY A 196 -31.77 -13.51 -13.96
N MET A 197 -30.58 -13.28 -13.40
CA MET A 197 -29.85 -12.03 -13.62
C MET A 197 -28.36 -12.27 -13.85
N GLN A 198 -27.76 -11.34 -14.59
CA GLN A 198 -26.32 -11.34 -14.91
C GLN A 198 -25.58 -10.29 -14.09
N VAL A 199 -25.94 -10.16 -12.80
CA VAL A 199 -25.27 -9.28 -11.84
C VAL A 199 -24.76 -10.09 -10.66
N LEU A 200 -23.57 -9.75 -10.17
CA LEU A 200 -22.99 -10.32 -8.96
C LEU A 200 -23.35 -9.44 -7.76
N PRO A 201 -24.05 -9.97 -6.73
CA PRO A 201 -24.30 -9.24 -5.51
C PRO A 201 -23.02 -9.10 -4.68
N VAL A 202 -22.70 -7.86 -4.27
CA VAL A 202 -21.50 -7.50 -3.50
C VAL A 202 -21.92 -6.82 -2.20
N ASN A 203 -21.58 -7.44 -1.07
CA ASN A 203 -21.75 -6.84 0.26
C ASN A 203 -20.45 -6.13 0.70
N TRP A 204 -20.26 -5.96 1.99
CA TRP A 204 -19.09 -5.33 2.60
C TRP A 204 -18.63 -6.13 3.82
N SER A 205 -17.39 -5.91 4.25
CA SER A 205 -16.84 -6.47 5.49
C SER A 205 -16.64 -5.41 6.57
N VAL A 206 -16.50 -4.14 6.19
CA VAL A 206 -16.36 -3.00 7.10
C VAL A 206 -17.49 -1.99 6.82
N ASP A 207 -18.39 -1.82 7.78
CA ASP A 207 -19.42 -0.77 7.75
C ASP A 207 -18.89 0.47 8.46
N THR A 208 -18.77 1.61 7.77
CA THR A 208 -18.23 2.83 8.38
C THR A 208 -19.21 3.55 9.30
N LEU A 209 -20.51 3.21 9.24
CA LEU A 209 -21.59 3.90 9.95
C LEU A 209 -21.61 5.42 9.68
N ASP A 210 -21.08 5.85 8.53
CA ASP A 210 -20.99 7.24 8.13
C ASP A 210 -22.38 7.91 7.99
N TRP A 211 -23.40 7.14 7.64
CA TRP A 211 -24.80 7.56 7.63
C TRP A 211 -25.37 7.91 9.02
N THR A 212 -24.68 7.55 10.11
CA THR A 212 -25.13 7.82 11.50
C THR A 212 -24.52 9.09 12.11
N THR A 213 -23.48 9.65 11.50
CA THR A 213 -22.70 10.74 12.09
C THR A 213 -22.24 11.77 11.06
N LYS A 214 -22.13 13.03 11.47
CA LYS A 214 -21.51 14.08 10.65
C LYS A 214 -20.03 14.29 10.99
N ASN A 215 -19.50 13.51 11.93
CA ASN A 215 -18.14 13.64 12.40
C ASN A 215 -17.19 12.79 11.55
N ALA A 216 -16.44 13.43 10.65
CA ALA A 216 -15.47 12.75 9.80
C ALA A 216 -14.37 12.03 10.60
N ASP A 217 -14.00 12.52 11.78
CA ASP A 217 -12.98 11.86 12.61
C ASP A 217 -13.47 10.51 13.16
N GLU A 218 -14.75 10.40 13.53
CA GLU A 218 -15.34 9.13 13.96
C GLU A 218 -15.33 8.10 12.84
N ILE A 219 -15.70 8.51 11.62
CA ILE A 219 -15.71 7.67 10.42
C ILE A 219 -14.30 7.17 10.11
N VAL A 220 -13.33 8.09 10.07
CA VAL A 220 -11.91 7.77 9.80
C VAL A 220 -11.38 6.81 10.85
N ASN A 221 -11.56 7.11 12.14
CA ASN A 221 -11.05 6.30 13.25
C ASN A 221 -11.61 4.88 13.21
N LYS A 222 -12.90 4.73 12.88
CA LYS A 222 -13.52 3.42 12.75
C LYS A 222 -12.84 2.57 11.68
N VAL A 223 -12.63 3.13 10.49
CA VAL A 223 -12.02 2.38 9.37
C VAL A 223 -10.57 2.02 9.66
N VAL A 224 -9.74 3.01 10.04
CA VAL A 224 -8.29 2.80 10.19
C VAL A 224 -7.92 1.87 11.34
N THR A 225 -8.86 1.59 12.26
CA THR A 225 -8.66 0.65 13.37
C THR A 225 -9.23 -0.74 13.12
N GLU A 226 -10.16 -0.89 12.17
CA GLU A 226 -10.86 -2.16 11.92
C GLU A 226 -10.41 -2.86 10.62
N VAL A 227 -9.95 -2.10 9.62
CA VAL A 227 -9.66 -2.61 8.27
C VAL A 227 -8.49 -3.61 8.23
N LYS A 228 -8.62 -4.60 7.37
CA LYS A 228 -7.66 -5.67 7.10
C LYS A 228 -7.54 -5.89 5.59
N GLU A 229 -6.52 -6.65 5.20
CA GLU A 229 -6.38 -7.12 3.83
C GLU A 229 -7.64 -7.84 3.35
N ASN A 230 -8.04 -7.58 2.11
CA ASN A 230 -9.23 -8.10 1.44
C ASN A 230 -10.57 -7.56 1.95
N ASP A 231 -10.55 -6.47 2.73
CA ASP A 231 -11.78 -5.83 3.15
C ASP A 231 -12.44 -4.98 2.05
N ILE A 232 -13.77 -4.98 2.07
CA ILE A 232 -14.63 -4.08 1.29
C ILE A 232 -15.26 -3.10 2.27
N ILE A 233 -14.93 -1.82 2.11
CA ILE A 233 -15.36 -0.72 2.99
C ILE A 233 -16.64 -0.09 2.42
N LEU A 234 -17.73 -0.09 3.20
CA LEU A 234 -19.00 0.57 2.86
C LEU A 234 -19.01 2.03 3.33
N MET A 235 -19.13 2.95 2.37
CA MET A 235 -19.37 4.38 2.60
C MET A 235 -20.54 4.87 1.75
N HIS A 236 -21.00 6.10 1.97
CA HIS A 236 -22.04 6.76 1.17
C HIS A 236 -21.53 8.09 0.62
N ASP A 237 -21.60 8.30 -0.70
CA ASP A 237 -21.06 9.51 -1.36
C ASP A 237 -22.05 10.69 -1.42
N CYS A 238 -23.15 10.60 -0.67
CA CYS A 238 -24.18 11.65 -0.57
C CYS A 238 -23.99 12.62 0.61
N TYR A 239 -23.00 12.39 1.49
CA TYR A 239 -22.71 13.23 2.65
C TYR A 239 -21.34 13.91 2.57
N GLU A 240 -21.28 15.18 2.95
CA GLU A 240 -20.02 15.94 3.09
C GLU A 240 -19.03 15.26 4.03
N SER A 241 -19.51 14.80 5.19
CA SER A 241 -18.69 14.13 6.21
C SER A 241 -18.08 12.84 5.67
N SER A 242 -18.85 12.06 4.91
CA SER A 242 -18.39 10.83 4.28
C SER A 242 -17.33 11.07 3.22
N VAL A 243 -17.53 12.05 2.32
CA VAL A 243 -16.54 12.40 1.29
C VAL A 243 -15.24 12.90 1.92
N ASN A 244 -15.32 13.78 2.91
CA ASN A 244 -14.14 14.26 3.62
C ASN A 244 -13.41 13.14 4.38
N ALA A 245 -14.16 12.21 4.98
CA ALA A 245 -13.59 11.04 5.66
C ALA A 245 -12.94 10.06 4.66
N ALA A 246 -13.59 9.80 3.52
CA ALA A 246 -13.10 8.87 2.51
C ALA A 246 -11.72 9.27 1.99
N LEU A 247 -11.53 10.55 1.64
CA LEU A 247 -10.23 11.03 1.15
C LEU A 247 -9.13 10.90 2.20
N ARG A 248 -9.46 11.16 3.48
CA ARG A 248 -8.51 10.97 4.60
C ARG A 248 -8.20 9.50 4.86
N ILE A 249 -9.19 8.61 4.76
CA ILE A 249 -9.02 7.16 4.87
C ILE A 249 -8.06 6.68 3.78
N VAL A 250 -8.27 7.14 2.53
CA VAL A 250 -7.38 6.81 1.42
C VAL A 250 -5.95 7.22 1.71
N ASP A 251 -5.73 8.46 2.15
CA ASP A 251 -4.38 8.96 2.47
C ASP A 251 -3.71 8.11 3.55
N ILE A 252 -4.40 7.87 4.67
CA ILE A 252 -3.85 7.12 5.81
C ILE A 252 -3.53 5.67 5.45
N LEU A 253 -4.42 4.99 4.72
CA LEU A 253 -4.24 3.58 4.39
C LEU A 253 -3.19 3.39 3.29
N LYS A 254 -3.09 4.30 2.31
CA LYS A 254 -1.98 4.30 1.35
C LYS A 254 -0.63 4.49 2.05
N GLU A 255 -0.54 5.43 2.99
CA GLU A 255 0.68 5.61 3.81
C GLU A 255 1.01 4.37 4.64
N SER A 256 -0.02 3.63 5.08
CA SER A 256 0.13 2.36 5.82
C SER A 256 0.46 1.17 4.91
N GLY A 257 0.59 1.38 3.59
CA GLY A 257 1.04 0.37 2.63
C GLY A 257 -0.08 -0.37 1.90
N TYR A 258 -1.35 -0.02 2.11
CA TYR A 258 -2.47 -0.62 1.39
C TYR A 258 -2.53 -0.18 -0.07
N GLU A 259 -2.97 -1.09 -0.92
CA GLU A 259 -3.35 -0.83 -2.30
C GLU A 259 -4.87 -0.79 -2.40
N PHE A 260 -5.41 0.30 -2.95
CA PHE A 260 -6.85 0.41 -3.24
C PHE A 260 -7.12 -0.16 -4.62
N VAL A 261 -8.02 -1.13 -4.66
CA VAL A 261 -8.45 -1.82 -5.88
C VAL A 261 -9.96 -1.75 -6.00
N THR A 262 -10.48 -2.07 -7.19
CA THR A 262 -11.92 -2.21 -7.40
C THR A 262 -12.46 -3.50 -6.77
N VAL A 263 -13.79 -3.62 -6.61
CA VAL A 263 -14.36 -4.89 -6.11
C VAL A 263 -14.09 -6.06 -7.05
N GLU A 264 -14.03 -5.83 -8.36
CA GLU A 264 -13.72 -6.86 -9.34
C GLU A 264 -12.32 -7.46 -9.11
N GLU A 265 -11.32 -6.60 -9.02
CA GLU A 265 -9.92 -6.99 -8.76
C GLU A 265 -9.76 -7.67 -7.39
N LEU A 266 -10.59 -7.33 -6.41
CA LEU A 266 -10.53 -7.92 -5.07
C LEU A 266 -11.18 -9.30 -5.00
N ILE A 267 -12.33 -9.49 -5.66
CA ILE A 267 -13.14 -10.73 -5.53
C ILE A 267 -12.94 -11.72 -6.68
N LEU A 268 -12.42 -11.28 -7.83
CA LEU A 268 -12.08 -12.10 -9.00
C LEU A 268 -10.56 -12.03 -9.28
N PRO A 269 -9.71 -12.51 -8.35
CA PRO A 269 -8.25 -12.43 -8.49
C PRO A 269 -7.68 -13.33 -9.60
#